data_AF-A0AAE3D630-F1
#
_entry.id   AF-A0AAE3D630-F1
#
_cell.length_a   1.000
_cell.length_b   1.000
_cell.length_c   1.000
_cell.angle_alpha   90.00
_cell.angle_beta   90.00
_cell.angle_gamma   90.00
#
_symmetry.space_group_name_H-M   'P 1'
#
loop_
_entity.id
_entity.type
_entity.pdbx_description
1 polymer ?
#
loop_
_entity_poly.entity_id
_entity_poly.type
_entity_poly.pdbx_seq_one_letter_code
_entity_poly.pdbx_strand_id
1 'polypeptide(L)'
;MKTLKGAIFMPIKPKVDIDVLLYMFQEYEKGVSFQYLIDTLQLDINVNTLYPKYKYYKTHGIETLLTQKQYNRYSKELKLKVVNEYLNSNQSTQDLAIKYNIRSSTQVKNWIKMYTVGKEIKNQSPKTGVYIMKARKTTFEERVTIVEYYLNHKQSYREVAEHFNISYGQIYQWVQKYQAHGKNGLVDGGGKGKPKSMMTPEEQKEAEIQALKAQNRLLEMENDVFKKVSSIGKRNDSKRKQITAYKTIEALKHQYPIQRLCRILGISRASYYKWVHYQPSELELENEQLKREIESIYHKYNGIYGYRRIYIYIRLKLGKQVNRKRIYCLMKELNLKAVIRQKRKPYRRSTPQITSENKLNRQFDIDTPNKVWLTDVTEFKIKDGSKIYLSAIYDLGAKRIVSYELGPSNNNQLVFKTFNQAIEKVENTKGILFHSDRGFQYTSKTFKHMLDECGMIQSMSRVSKCIDNGPMEGVWGTIKSEIFRGNKHFKFNSVEEATKTIHDFIHFFNYERITLKMADSV
;
A
#
# COMPACT_ATOMS: atom_id res chain seq x y z
N MET A 1 -27.16 3.33 -30.82
CA MET A 1 -27.92 2.08 -31.03
C MET A 1 -29.41 2.39 -31.04
N LYS A 2 -30.05 2.16 -32.19
CA LYS A 2 -31.49 2.29 -32.40
C LYS A 2 -32.24 1.47 -31.36
N THR A 3 -33.22 2.04 -30.67
CA THR A 3 -34.19 1.27 -29.89
C THR A 3 -34.95 0.35 -30.84
N LEU A 4 -34.61 -0.95 -30.83
CA LEU A 4 -35.28 -2.01 -31.58
C LEU A 4 -36.74 -2.12 -31.12
N LYS A 5 -37.63 -1.37 -31.78
CA LYS A 5 -39.08 -1.47 -31.60
C LYS A 5 -39.54 -2.77 -32.27
N GLY A 6 -39.80 -3.81 -31.49
CA GLY A 6 -40.45 -5.04 -31.96
C GLY A 6 -39.91 -6.34 -31.37
N ALA A 7 -38.70 -6.33 -30.82
CA ALA A 7 -38.10 -7.51 -30.21
C ALA A 7 -38.61 -7.73 -28.78
N ILE A 8 -38.72 -8.99 -28.36
CA ILE A 8 -39.21 -9.38 -27.04
C ILE A 8 -38.08 -9.97 -26.23
N PHE A 9 -37.88 -9.40 -25.06
CA PHE A 9 -36.69 -9.60 -24.26
C PHE A 9 -37.03 -10.36 -22.96
N MET A 10 -36.05 -11.11 -22.45
CA MET A 10 -36.14 -11.79 -21.16
C MET A 10 -36.18 -10.77 -20.00
N PRO A 11 -36.89 -11.05 -18.90
CA PRO A 11 -37.16 -10.02 -17.88
C PRO A 11 -36.18 -9.95 -16.70
N ILE A 12 -35.17 -10.82 -16.61
CA ILE A 12 -34.21 -10.90 -15.49
C ILE A 12 -32.89 -11.39 -16.06
N LYS A 13 -31.73 -10.92 -15.55
CA LYS A 13 -30.39 -11.39 -15.95
C LYS A 13 -30.40 -12.93 -16.02
N PRO A 14 -30.10 -13.55 -17.18
CA PRO A 14 -30.26 -14.98 -17.31
C PRO A 14 -29.33 -15.69 -16.32
N LYS A 15 -29.82 -16.76 -15.68
CA LYS A 15 -29.04 -17.59 -14.73
C LYS A 15 -27.77 -18.18 -15.38
N VAL A 16 -27.78 -18.30 -16.70
CA VAL A 16 -26.72 -18.85 -17.55
C VAL A 16 -26.36 -17.76 -18.56
N ASP A 17 -25.07 -17.59 -18.82
CA ASP A 17 -24.59 -16.60 -19.79
C ASP A 17 -25.19 -16.85 -21.19
N ILE A 18 -25.41 -15.78 -21.95
CA ILE A 18 -25.96 -15.85 -23.31
C ILE A 18 -25.02 -16.66 -24.20
N ASP A 19 -23.70 -16.49 -24.06
CA ASP A 19 -22.71 -17.24 -24.83
C ASP A 19 -22.78 -18.74 -24.55
N VAL A 20 -23.02 -19.12 -23.28
CA VAL A 20 -23.23 -20.52 -22.87
C VAL A 20 -24.54 -21.05 -23.44
N LEU A 21 -25.62 -20.25 -23.47
CA LEU A 21 -26.89 -20.67 -24.09
C LEU A 21 -26.74 -20.87 -25.60
N LEU A 22 -26.00 -20.01 -26.30
CA LEU A 22 -25.74 -20.15 -27.73
C LEU A 22 -24.93 -21.41 -28.04
N TYR A 23 -23.88 -21.67 -27.25
CA TYR A 23 -23.12 -22.91 -27.34
C TYR A 23 -24.02 -24.13 -27.15
N MET A 24 -24.85 -24.15 -26.10
CA MET A 24 -25.78 -25.26 -25.86
C MET A 24 -26.77 -25.46 -27.01
N PHE A 25 -27.26 -24.39 -27.64
CA PHE A 25 -28.16 -24.49 -28.79
C PHE A 25 -27.46 -25.04 -30.04
N GLN A 26 -26.22 -24.64 -30.28
CA GLN A 26 -25.41 -25.19 -31.39
C GLN A 26 -25.13 -26.68 -31.19
N GLU A 27 -24.75 -27.11 -30.00
CA GLU A 27 -24.52 -28.53 -29.70
C GLU A 27 -25.81 -29.36 -29.74
N TYR A 28 -26.94 -28.76 -29.36
CA TYR A 28 -28.26 -29.40 -29.51
C TYR A 28 -28.63 -29.62 -30.98
N GLU A 29 -28.29 -28.68 -31.87
CA GLU A 29 -28.48 -28.85 -33.32
C GLU A 29 -27.58 -29.92 -33.92
N LYS A 30 -26.43 -30.21 -33.29
CA LYS A 30 -25.55 -31.33 -33.63
C LYS A 30 -26.03 -32.67 -33.05
N GLY A 31 -27.17 -32.71 -32.37
CA GLY A 31 -27.80 -33.93 -31.85
C GLY A 31 -27.52 -34.24 -30.37
N VAL A 32 -26.82 -33.36 -29.65
CA VAL A 32 -26.54 -33.57 -28.22
C VAL A 32 -27.73 -33.14 -27.37
N SER A 33 -28.20 -33.99 -26.44
CA SER A 33 -29.37 -33.63 -25.62
C SER A 33 -29.08 -32.48 -24.64
N PHE A 34 -30.06 -31.60 -24.39
CA PHE A 34 -29.91 -30.52 -23.40
C PHE A 34 -29.65 -31.03 -21.99
N GLN A 35 -30.19 -32.19 -21.61
CA GLN A 35 -29.96 -32.77 -20.29
C GLN A 35 -28.48 -33.14 -20.12
N TYR A 36 -27.90 -33.80 -21.14
CA TYR A 36 -26.47 -34.12 -21.14
C TYR A 36 -25.61 -32.84 -21.06
N LEU A 37 -25.96 -31.77 -21.77
CA LEU A 37 -25.23 -30.50 -21.73
C LEU A 37 -25.35 -29.80 -20.37
N ILE A 38 -26.51 -29.87 -19.72
CA ILE A 38 -26.71 -29.34 -18.35
C ILE A 38 -25.80 -30.06 -17.36
N ASP A 39 -25.80 -31.40 -17.40
CA ASP A 39 -25.04 -32.24 -16.47
C ASP A 39 -23.52 -32.07 -16.70
N THR A 40 -23.10 -32.04 -17.97
CA THR A 40 -21.68 -31.87 -18.35
C THR A 40 -21.14 -30.49 -17.96
N LEU A 41 -21.93 -29.43 -18.15
CA LEU A 41 -21.52 -28.06 -17.82
C LEU A 41 -21.85 -27.67 -16.37
N GLN A 42 -22.41 -28.59 -15.58
CA GLN A 42 -22.82 -28.40 -14.17
C GLN A 42 -23.71 -27.17 -13.95
N LEU A 43 -24.70 -26.96 -14.83
CA LEU A 43 -25.56 -25.78 -14.81
C LEU A 43 -26.79 -25.99 -13.91
N ASP A 44 -27.06 -25.04 -13.01
CA ASP A 44 -28.30 -25.00 -12.21
C ASP A 44 -29.50 -24.47 -13.05
N ILE A 45 -29.85 -25.19 -14.12
CA ILE A 45 -31.00 -24.86 -14.98
C ILE A 45 -31.79 -26.12 -15.35
N ASN A 46 -33.12 -26.02 -15.26
CA ASN A 46 -34.00 -27.13 -15.63
C ASN A 46 -34.13 -27.23 -17.16
N VAL A 47 -34.04 -28.45 -17.72
CA VAL A 47 -34.14 -28.72 -19.17
C VAL A 47 -35.44 -28.17 -19.80
N ASN A 48 -36.55 -28.18 -19.07
CA ASN A 48 -37.84 -27.62 -19.52
C ASN A 48 -37.80 -26.08 -19.67
N THR A 49 -36.78 -25.43 -19.11
CA THR A 49 -36.53 -24.00 -19.28
C THR A 49 -35.70 -23.71 -20.54
N LEU A 50 -34.92 -24.67 -21.03
CA LEU A 50 -34.08 -24.51 -22.24
C LEU A 50 -34.86 -24.74 -23.53
N TYR A 51 -35.73 -25.76 -23.58
CA TYR A 51 -36.51 -26.06 -24.79
C TYR A 51 -37.33 -24.87 -25.32
N PRO A 52 -38.10 -24.13 -24.49
CA PRO A 52 -38.77 -22.92 -24.95
C PRO A 52 -37.81 -21.86 -25.45
N LYS A 53 -36.69 -21.63 -24.77
CA LYS A 53 -35.69 -20.61 -25.16
C LYS A 53 -35.06 -20.94 -26.52
N TYR A 54 -34.73 -22.21 -26.76
CA TYR A 54 -34.26 -22.67 -28.06
C TYR A 54 -35.30 -22.41 -29.16
N LYS A 55 -36.58 -22.72 -28.91
CA LYS A 55 -37.66 -22.43 -29.89
C LYS A 55 -37.82 -20.93 -30.16
N TYR A 56 -37.73 -20.06 -29.16
CA TYR A 56 -37.74 -18.61 -29.36
C TYR A 56 -36.53 -18.14 -30.18
N TYR A 57 -35.33 -18.61 -29.82
CA TYR A 57 -34.10 -18.34 -30.56
C TYR A 57 -34.20 -18.77 -32.02
N LYS A 58 -34.69 -19.99 -32.29
CA LYS A 58 -34.85 -20.52 -33.64
C LYS A 58 -35.87 -19.75 -34.47
N THR A 59 -36.94 -19.25 -33.85
CA THR A 59 -38.06 -18.61 -34.57
C THR A 59 -37.85 -17.10 -34.75
N HIS A 60 -37.24 -16.41 -33.77
CA HIS A 60 -37.16 -14.95 -33.72
C HIS A 60 -35.73 -14.42 -33.55
N GLY A 61 -34.72 -15.30 -33.50
CA GLY A 61 -33.32 -14.93 -33.41
C GLY A 61 -32.82 -14.59 -32.01
N ILE A 62 -31.54 -14.21 -31.96
CA ILE A 62 -30.76 -13.96 -30.73
C ILE A 62 -31.34 -12.86 -29.83
N GLU A 63 -32.07 -11.88 -30.41
CA GLU A 63 -32.65 -10.76 -29.67
C GLU A 63 -33.61 -11.22 -28.57
N THR A 64 -34.22 -12.41 -28.72
CA THR A 64 -35.10 -13.01 -27.70
C THR A 64 -34.42 -13.44 -26.41
N LEU A 65 -33.09 -13.59 -26.43
CA LEU A 65 -32.28 -14.01 -25.28
C LEU A 65 -31.76 -12.81 -24.47
N LEU A 66 -31.88 -11.60 -25.01
CA LEU A 66 -31.43 -10.36 -24.38
C LEU A 66 -32.42 -9.91 -23.27
N THR A 67 -31.96 -9.14 -22.29
CA THR A 67 -32.81 -8.66 -21.18
C THR A 67 -33.28 -7.22 -21.33
N GLN A 68 -34.51 -6.91 -20.90
CA GLN A 68 -35.04 -5.53 -20.84
C GLN A 68 -35.62 -5.16 -19.47
N LYS A 69 -35.52 -3.87 -19.13
CA LYS A 69 -36.03 -3.29 -17.87
C LYS A 69 -37.53 -2.96 -17.88
N GLN A 70 -38.21 -3.00 -19.03
CA GLN A 70 -39.62 -2.62 -19.17
C GLN A 70 -40.50 -3.80 -19.58
N TYR A 71 -41.76 -3.80 -19.13
CA TYR A 71 -42.73 -4.83 -19.51
C TYR A 71 -43.27 -4.63 -20.92
N ASN A 72 -43.39 -5.72 -21.69
CA ASN A 72 -44.04 -5.69 -23.00
C ASN A 72 -45.51 -5.27 -22.88
N ARG A 73 -45.94 -4.37 -23.78
CA ARG A 73 -47.33 -3.97 -23.95
C ARG A 73 -47.87 -4.67 -25.19
N TYR A 74 -48.98 -5.38 -25.03
CA TYR A 74 -49.68 -6.05 -26.13
C TYR A 74 -51.01 -5.34 -26.39
N SER A 75 -51.32 -5.04 -27.65
CA SER A 75 -52.58 -4.42 -28.04
C SER A 75 -53.77 -5.37 -27.83
N LYS A 76 -54.98 -4.82 -27.63
CA LYS A 76 -56.23 -5.57 -27.54
C LYS A 76 -56.44 -6.46 -28.77
N GLU A 77 -56.15 -5.93 -29.96
CA GLU A 77 -56.26 -6.66 -31.23
C GLU A 77 -55.38 -7.92 -31.26
N LEU A 78 -54.11 -7.80 -30.86
CA LEU A 78 -53.20 -8.95 -30.80
C LEU A 78 -53.69 -10.00 -29.80
N LYS A 79 -54.17 -9.56 -28.62
CA LYS A 79 -54.70 -10.48 -27.60
C LYS A 79 -55.92 -11.25 -28.12
N LEU A 80 -56.84 -10.58 -28.79
CA LEU A 80 -58.03 -11.20 -29.37
C LEU A 80 -57.67 -12.17 -30.50
N LYS A 81 -56.71 -11.79 -31.36
CA LYS A 81 -56.20 -12.65 -32.44
C LYS A 81 -55.64 -13.96 -31.89
N VAL A 82 -54.83 -13.89 -30.83
CA VAL A 82 -54.23 -15.07 -30.17
C VAL A 82 -55.28 -15.96 -29.52
N VAL A 83 -56.28 -15.37 -28.87
CA VAL A 83 -57.37 -16.11 -28.21
C VAL A 83 -58.23 -16.82 -29.25
N ASN A 84 -58.62 -16.13 -30.33
CA ASN A 84 -59.42 -16.72 -31.40
C ASN A 84 -58.65 -17.85 -32.10
N GLU A 85 -57.35 -17.70 -32.32
CA GLU A 85 -56.55 -18.77 -32.91
C GLU A 85 -56.42 -19.98 -31.99
N TYR A 86 -56.35 -19.79 -30.67
CA TYR A 86 -56.39 -20.91 -29.72
C TYR A 86 -57.73 -21.66 -29.74
N LEU A 87 -58.85 -20.95 -29.92
CA LEU A 87 -60.18 -21.56 -29.99
C LEU A 87 -60.41 -22.30 -31.32
N ASN A 88 -59.75 -21.86 -32.39
CA ASN A 88 -59.94 -22.40 -33.74
C ASN A 88 -58.83 -23.39 -34.17
N SER A 89 -57.81 -23.61 -33.35
CA SER A 89 -56.70 -24.51 -33.67
C SER A 89 -56.29 -25.36 -32.47
N ASN A 90 -55.81 -26.58 -32.72
CA ASN A 90 -55.28 -27.47 -31.67
C ASN A 90 -53.85 -27.09 -31.21
N GLN A 91 -53.47 -25.81 -31.30
CA GLN A 91 -52.13 -25.36 -30.91
C GLN A 91 -52.02 -25.17 -29.40
N SER A 92 -50.88 -25.56 -28.83
CA SER A 92 -50.65 -25.33 -27.42
C SER A 92 -50.46 -23.84 -27.11
N THR A 93 -50.81 -23.42 -25.89
CA THR A 93 -50.55 -22.04 -25.43
C THR A 93 -49.05 -21.67 -25.46
N GLN A 94 -48.16 -22.67 -25.46
CA GLN A 94 -46.72 -22.47 -25.62
C GLN A 94 -46.36 -22.14 -27.08
N ASP A 95 -46.93 -22.87 -28.03
CA ASP A 95 -46.65 -22.65 -29.46
C ASP A 95 -47.26 -21.33 -29.94
N LEU A 96 -48.46 -20.96 -29.46
CA LEU A 96 -49.05 -19.65 -29.73
C LEU A 96 -48.22 -18.52 -29.11
N ALA A 97 -47.68 -18.72 -27.91
CA ALA A 97 -46.79 -17.74 -27.30
C ALA A 97 -45.53 -17.56 -28.14
N ILE A 98 -44.94 -18.63 -28.65
CA ILE A 98 -43.78 -18.55 -29.54
C ILE A 98 -44.18 -17.86 -30.84
N LYS A 99 -45.21 -18.35 -31.55
CA LYS A 99 -45.68 -17.85 -32.85
C LYS A 99 -45.95 -16.35 -32.86
N TYR A 100 -46.63 -15.85 -31.83
CA TYR A 100 -47.00 -14.45 -31.73
C TYR A 100 -45.97 -13.57 -31.04
N ASN A 101 -44.81 -14.15 -30.69
CA ASN A 101 -43.81 -13.52 -29.86
C ASN A 101 -44.50 -12.96 -28.59
N ILE A 102 -44.82 -13.81 -27.63
CA ILE A 102 -45.44 -13.43 -26.37
C ILE A 102 -44.59 -14.03 -25.28
N ARG A 103 -44.06 -13.18 -24.41
CA ARG A 103 -43.06 -13.51 -23.38
C ARG A 103 -43.35 -14.79 -22.58
N SER A 104 -44.61 -15.17 -22.34
CA SER A 104 -44.92 -16.41 -21.61
C SER A 104 -46.27 -16.99 -22.03
N SER A 105 -46.32 -18.32 -22.14
CA SER A 105 -47.57 -19.08 -22.34
C SER A 105 -48.59 -18.87 -21.23
N THR A 106 -48.16 -18.54 -20.00
CA THR A 106 -49.04 -18.14 -18.91
C THR A 106 -49.80 -16.86 -19.23
N GLN A 107 -49.21 -15.92 -19.99
CA GLN A 107 -49.93 -14.72 -20.43
C GLN A 107 -51.04 -15.08 -21.42
N VAL A 108 -50.76 -15.99 -22.35
CA VAL A 108 -51.75 -16.52 -23.30
C VAL A 108 -52.89 -17.23 -22.55
N LYS A 109 -52.55 -18.14 -21.62
CA LYS A 109 -53.53 -18.82 -20.74
C LYS A 109 -54.42 -17.81 -19.99
N ASN A 110 -53.82 -16.74 -19.46
CA ASN A 110 -54.57 -15.70 -18.76
C ASN A 110 -55.50 -14.91 -19.69
N TRP A 111 -55.08 -14.61 -20.94
CA TRP A 111 -55.95 -13.94 -21.91
C TRP A 111 -57.15 -14.82 -22.30
N ILE A 112 -56.91 -16.11 -22.56
CA ILE A 112 -57.96 -17.10 -22.84
C ILE A 112 -58.93 -17.18 -21.64
N LYS A 113 -58.41 -17.30 -20.42
CA LYS A 113 -59.23 -17.35 -19.20
C LYS A 113 -60.08 -16.09 -19.00
N MET A 114 -59.55 -14.91 -19.30
CA MET A 114 -60.34 -13.67 -19.20
C MET A 114 -61.44 -13.61 -20.24
N TYR A 115 -61.17 -14.08 -21.47
CA TYR A 115 -62.16 -14.17 -22.54
C TYR A 115 -63.30 -15.15 -22.22
N THR A 116 -62.97 -16.38 -21.77
CA THR A 116 -63.98 -17.41 -21.48
C THR A 116 -64.86 -17.11 -20.28
N VAL A 117 -64.40 -16.27 -19.33
CA VAL A 117 -65.19 -15.81 -18.18
C VAL A 117 -66.04 -14.57 -18.52
N GLY A 118 -66.07 -14.14 -19.79
CA GLY A 118 -66.89 -13.00 -20.24
C GLY A 118 -66.36 -11.62 -19.81
N LYS A 119 -65.10 -11.52 -19.39
CA LYS A 119 -64.47 -10.25 -19.01
C LYS A 119 -63.82 -9.58 -20.22
N GLU A 120 -64.05 -8.28 -20.36
CA GLU A 120 -63.50 -7.52 -21.49
C GLU A 120 -61.95 -7.52 -21.49
N ILE A 121 -61.34 -7.92 -22.61
CA ILE A 121 -59.88 -7.86 -22.80
C ILE A 121 -59.48 -6.39 -23.01
N LYS A 122 -58.88 -5.76 -22.00
CA LYS A 122 -58.42 -4.36 -22.03
C LYS A 122 -56.94 -4.25 -22.43
N ASN A 123 -56.54 -3.07 -22.91
CA ASN A 123 -55.14 -2.74 -23.23
C ASN A 123 -54.23 -2.83 -21.98
N GLN A 124 -54.77 -2.58 -20.78
CA GLN A 124 -54.09 -2.69 -19.48
C GLN A 124 -55.11 -3.07 -18.38
N SER A 125 -54.68 -3.78 -17.33
CA SER A 125 -55.54 -4.02 -16.15
C SER A 125 -56.03 -2.67 -15.59
N PRO A 126 -57.32 -2.51 -15.27
CA PRO A 126 -57.82 -1.25 -14.74
C PRO A 126 -57.17 -0.95 -13.38
N LYS A 127 -56.67 0.28 -13.22
CA LYS A 127 -56.15 0.79 -11.94
C LYS A 127 -57.26 0.77 -10.90
N THR A 128 -57.06 -0.02 -9.86
CA THR A 128 -57.95 -0.23 -8.72
C THR A 128 -57.87 0.97 -7.76
N GLY A 129 -58.74 1.96 -7.90
CA GLY A 129 -58.69 3.21 -7.11
C GLY A 129 -58.57 2.99 -5.59
N VAL A 130 -59.31 2.03 -5.02
CA VAL A 130 -59.33 1.75 -3.57
C VAL A 130 -58.01 1.12 -3.06
N TYR A 131 -57.30 0.35 -3.90
CA TYR A 131 -56.01 -0.25 -3.52
C TYR A 131 -54.82 0.69 -3.77
N ILE A 132 -55.05 1.85 -4.39
CA ILE A 132 -54.04 2.89 -4.66
C ILE A 132 -54.20 4.08 -3.69
N MET A 133 -55.25 4.11 -2.87
CA MET A 133 -55.43 5.13 -1.83
C MET A 133 -54.20 5.20 -0.92
N LYS A 134 -53.61 6.39 -0.83
CA LYS A 134 -52.44 6.65 0.01
C LYS A 134 -52.83 6.60 1.49
N ALA A 135 -51.98 6.02 2.32
CA ALA A 135 -52.18 6.01 3.75
C ALA A 135 -52.22 7.45 4.31
N ARG A 136 -53.24 7.76 5.11
CA ARG A 136 -53.32 9.02 5.86
C ARG A 136 -53.05 8.81 7.34
N LYS A 137 -52.61 9.86 8.03
CA LYS A 137 -52.51 9.85 9.48
C LYS A 137 -53.91 9.84 10.07
N THR A 138 -54.14 8.94 11.02
CA THR A 138 -55.40 8.81 11.77
C THR A 138 -55.11 8.81 13.27
N THR A 139 -56.03 9.35 14.05
CA THR A 139 -55.94 9.33 15.53
C THR A 139 -56.32 7.94 16.07
N PHE A 140 -55.98 7.66 17.32
CA PHE A 140 -56.34 6.38 17.96
C PHE A 140 -57.87 6.20 18.02
N GLU A 141 -58.58 7.25 18.42
CA GLU A 141 -60.04 7.26 18.49
C GLU A 141 -60.66 7.04 17.10
N GLU A 142 -60.14 7.71 16.07
CA GLU A 142 -60.60 7.53 14.69
C GLU A 142 -60.44 6.08 14.22
N ARG A 143 -59.32 5.41 14.55
CA ARG A 143 -59.11 4.00 14.21
C ARG A 143 -60.09 3.07 14.91
N VAL A 144 -60.36 3.33 16.19
CA VAL A 144 -61.35 2.57 16.97
C VAL A 144 -62.72 2.71 16.33
N THR A 145 -63.14 3.93 16.01
CA THR A 145 -64.42 4.20 15.34
C THR A 145 -64.54 3.50 13.99
N ILE A 146 -63.49 3.48 13.17
CA ILE A 146 -63.50 2.82 11.86
C ILE A 146 -63.62 1.29 12.01
N VAL A 147 -62.92 0.70 12.97
CA VAL A 147 -62.98 -0.74 13.23
C VAL A 147 -64.33 -1.15 13.80
N GLU A 148 -64.87 -0.38 14.76
CA GLU A 148 -66.21 -0.61 15.31
C GLU A 148 -67.29 -0.44 14.24
N TYR A 149 -67.17 0.55 13.36
CA TYR A 149 -68.08 0.73 12.23
C TYR A 149 -68.06 -0.48 11.28
N TYR A 150 -66.88 -1.02 10.96
CA TYR A 150 -66.75 -2.26 10.16
C TYR A 150 -67.42 -3.45 10.84
N LEU A 151 -67.19 -3.65 12.14
CA LEU A 151 -67.73 -4.78 12.89
C LEU A 151 -69.26 -4.71 13.04
N ASN A 152 -69.82 -3.51 13.20
CA ASN A 152 -71.25 -3.31 13.42
C ASN A 152 -72.08 -3.38 12.12
N HIS A 153 -71.55 -2.90 10.99
CA HIS A 153 -72.31 -2.82 9.72
C HIS A 153 -72.10 -4.02 8.78
N LYS A 154 -71.18 -4.95 9.10
CA LYS A 154 -70.82 -6.13 8.27
C LYS A 154 -70.51 -5.79 6.80
N GLN A 155 -70.03 -4.58 6.54
CA GLN A 155 -69.69 -4.10 5.21
C GLN A 155 -68.35 -4.67 4.74
N SER A 156 -68.14 -4.73 3.43
CA SER A 156 -66.85 -5.13 2.87
C SER A 156 -65.77 -4.09 3.20
N TYR A 157 -64.51 -4.51 3.39
CA TYR A 157 -63.37 -3.61 3.62
C TYR A 157 -63.25 -2.50 2.56
N ARG A 158 -63.79 -2.73 1.36
CA ARG A 158 -63.81 -1.75 0.26
C ARG A 158 -64.80 -0.62 0.53
N GLU A 159 -66.00 -0.93 1.01
CA GLU A 159 -67.03 0.07 1.31
C GLU A 159 -66.59 0.95 2.48
N VAL A 160 -65.97 0.36 3.50
CA VAL A 160 -65.39 1.10 4.63
C VAL A 160 -64.22 1.99 4.18
N ALA A 161 -63.38 1.52 3.25
CA ALA A 161 -62.29 2.30 2.67
C ALA A 161 -62.78 3.51 1.87
N GLU A 162 -63.85 3.35 1.09
CA GLU A 162 -64.49 4.43 0.34
C GLU A 162 -65.19 5.42 1.30
N HIS A 163 -65.87 4.93 2.34
CA HIS A 163 -66.62 5.75 3.31
C HIS A 163 -65.71 6.65 4.16
N PHE A 164 -64.62 6.10 4.73
CA PHE A 164 -63.70 6.86 5.58
C PHE A 164 -62.50 7.47 4.83
N ASN A 165 -62.43 7.25 3.51
CA ASN A 165 -61.32 7.65 2.65
C ASN A 165 -59.96 7.21 3.23
N ILE A 166 -59.85 5.91 3.54
CA ILE A 166 -58.66 5.29 4.14
C ILE A 166 -58.26 4.08 3.31
N SER A 167 -56.95 3.84 3.23
CA SER A 167 -56.43 2.70 2.49
C SER A 167 -57.03 1.38 3.01
N TYR A 168 -57.48 0.55 2.07
CA TYR A 168 -57.94 -0.82 2.33
C TYR A 168 -56.97 -1.59 3.26
N GLY A 169 -55.66 -1.46 3.00
CA GLY A 169 -54.64 -2.15 3.78
C GLY A 169 -54.55 -1.69 5.24
N GLN A 170 -54.84 -0.42 5.52
CA GLN A 170 -54.85 0.10 6.90
C GLN A 170 -56.03 -0.47 7.69
N ILE A 171 -57.23 -0.46 7.10
CA ILE A 171 -58.44 -0.98 7.75
C ILE A 171 -58.29 -2.46 8.02
N TYR A 172 -57.81 -3.24 7.04
CA TYR A 172 -57.58 -4.67 7.21
C TYR A 172 -56.63 -4.96 8.39
N GLN A 173 -55.50 -4.26 8.47
CA GLN A 173 -54.54 -4.44 9.57
C GLN A 173 -55.11 -4.04 10.93
N TRP A 174 -55.89 -2.95 10.99
CA TRP A 174 -56.51 -2.49 12.24
C TRP A 174 -57.57 -3.47 12.75
N VAL A 175 -58.45 -3.98 11.88
CA VAL A 175 -59.47 -4.96 12.25
C VAL A 175 -58.82 -6.25 12.79
N GLN A 176 -57.78 -6.76 12.12
CA GLN A 176 -57.05 -7.95 12.59
C GLN A 176 -56.42 -7.74 13.97
N LYS A 177 -55.76 -6.60 14.19
CA LYS A 177 -55.16 -6.27 15.51
C LYS A 177 -56.22 -6.09 16.60
N TYR A 178 -57.36 -5.50 16.26
CA TYR A 178 -58.47 -5.30 17.19
C TYR A 178 -59.15 -6.61 17.58
N GLN A 179 -59.32 -7.54 16.63
CA GLN A 179 -59.86 -8.87 16.94
C GLN A 179 -58.91 -9.69 17.83
N ALA A 180 -57.59 -9.57 17.62
CA ALA A 180 -56.59 -10.32 18.39
C ALA A 180 -56.34 -9.75 19.81
N HIS A 181 -56.39 -8.43 19.97
CA HIS A 181 -55.93 -7.75 21.19
C HIS A 181 -56.89 -6.67 21.71
N GLY A 182 -58.12 -6.62 21.20
CA GLY A 182 -59.12 -5.60 21.53
C GLY A 182 -58.67 -4.18 21.14
N LYS A 183 -59.26 -3.18 21.81
CA LYS A 183 -58.91 -1.75 21.65
C LYS A 183 -57.41 -1.46 21.79
N ASN A 184 -56.71 -2.29 22.57
CA ASN A 184 -55.28 -2.18 22.86
C ASN A 184 -54.37 -2.54 21.67
N GLY A 185 -54.86 -3.31 20.69
CA GLY A 185 -54.11 -3.67 19.48
C GLY A 185 -53.91 -2.51 18.49
N LEU A 186 -54.64 -1.41 18.65
CA LEU A 186 -54.60 -0.26 17.75
C LEU A 186 -53.59 0.84 18.16
N VAL A 187 -52.86 0.63 19.27
CA VAL A 187 -51.82 1.53 19.74
C VAL A 187 -50.53 1.31 18.94
N ASP A 188 -50.04 2.36 18.26
CA ASP A 188 -48.84 2.28 17.43
C ASP A 188 -47.56 2.17 18.27
N GLY A 189 -46.96 0.98 18.32
CA GLY A 189 -45.66 0.76 18.95
C GLY A 189 -44.44 1.15 18.09
N GLY A 190 -44.59 1.43 16.79
CA GLY A 190 -43.49 1.90 15.93
C GLY A 190 -42.22 1.03 15.94
N GLY A 191 -42.33 -0.27 16.17
CA GLY A 191 -41.19 -1.18 16.31
C GLY A 191 -40.50 -1.16 17.69
N LYS A 192 -41.06 -0.45 18.67
CA LYS A 192 -40.67 -0.53 20.09
C LYS A 192 -41.48 -1.66 20.75
N GLY A 193 -40.82 -2.45 21.60
CA GLY A 193 -41.47 -3.49 22.39
C GLY A 193 -42.55 -2.93 23.33
N LYS A 194 -43.36 -3.82 23.94
CA LYS A 194 -44.38 -3.42 24.92
C LYS A 194 -43.77 -2.47 25.96
N PRO A 195 -44.40 -1.32 26.29
CA PRO A 195 -43.89 -0.44 27.32
C PRO A 195 -43.88 -1.15 28.69
N LYS A 196 -42.91 -0.83 29.55
CA LYS A 196 -42.69 -1.52 30.84
C LYS A 196 -43.93 -1.51 31.75
N SER A 197 -44.76 -0.47 31.65
CA SER A 197 -46.05 -0.34 32.35
C SER A 197 -47.14 -1.32 31.91
N MET A 198 -46.94 -2.03 30.79
CA MET A 198 -47.90 -2.95 30.16
C MET A 198 -47.32 -4.37 30.02
N MET A 199 -46.16 -4.66 30.61
CA MET A 199 -45.53 -5.99 30.64
C MET A 199 -45.91 -6.72 31.91
N THR A 200 -46.09 -8.05 31.83
CA THR A 200 -46.26 -8.88 33.04
C THR A 200 -44.95 -8.93 33.85
N PRO A 201 -45.00 -9.23 35.16
CA PRO A 201 -43.78 -9.36 35.98
C PRO A 201 -42.77 -10.38 35.43
N GLU A 202 -43.24 -11.45 34.76
CA GLU A 202 -42.41 -12.45 34.10
C GLU A 202 -41.75 -11.91 32.83
N GLU A 203 -42.51 -11.23 31.95
CA GLU A 203 -41.98 -10.57 30.76
C GLU A 203 -40.93 -9.50 31.10
N GLN A 204 -41.10 -8.79 32.23
CA GLN A 204 -40.11 -7.82 32.72
C GLN A 204 -38.80 -8.50 33.14
N LYS A 205 -38.87 -9.62 33.88
CA LYS A 205 -37.69 -10.39 34.29
C LYS A 205 -36.94 -10.98 33.10
N GLU A 206 -37.66 -11.51 32.11
CA GLU A 206 -37.03 -12.04 30.89
C GLU A 206 -36.33 -10.95 30.07
N ALA A 207 -36.96 -9.78 29.93
CA ALA A 207 -36.36 -8.63 29.25
C ALA A 207 -35.09 -8.14 29.97
N GLU A 208 -35.10 -8.15 31.31
CA GLU A 208 -33.94 -7.81 32.14
C GLU A 208 -32.80 -8.81 31.97
N ILE A 209 -33.09 -10.12 32.02
CA ILE A 209 -32.09 -11.17 31.78
C ILE A 209 -31.46 -11.03 30.40
N GLN A 210 -32.25 -10.74 29.37
CA GLN A 210 -31.75 -10.52 28.01
C GLN A 210 -30.87 -9.26 27.92
N ALA A 211 -31.27 -8.17 28.58
CA ALA A 211 -30.47 -6.95 28.66
C ALA A 211 -29.11 -7.19 29.35
N LEU A 212 -29.12 -7.90 30.48
CA LEU A 212 -27.91 -8.26 31.23
C LEU A 212 -27.00 -9.20 30.41
N LYS A 213 -27.55 -10.20 29.73
CA LYS A 213 -26.78 -11.07 28.81
C LYS A 213 -26.14 -10.27 27.68
N ALA A 214 -26.88 -9.31 27.10
CA ALA A 214 -26.35 -8.43 26.07
C ALA A 214 -25.22 -7.53 26.61
N GLN A 215 -25.35 -7.01 27.83
CA GLN A 215 -24.32 -6.21 28.49
C GLN A 215 -23.06 -7.02 28.79
N ASN A 216 -23.20 -8.25 29.33
CA ASN A 216 -22.07 -9.14 29.58
C ASN A 216 -21.31 -9.45 28.28
N ARG A 217 -22.02 -9.74 27.19
CA ARG A 217 -21.39 -9.97 25.89
C ARG A 217 -20.62 -8.74 25.36
N LEU A 218 -21.07 -7.52 25.67
CA LEU A 218 -20.34 -6.30 25.34
C LEU A 218 -19.07 -6.14 26.18
N LEU A 219 -19.15 -6.43 27.48
CA LEU A 219 -18.00 -6.37 28.39
C LEU A 219 -16.95 -7.44 28.07
N GLU A 220 -17.37 -8.66 27.71
CA GLU A 220 -16.48 -9.73 27.24
C GLU A 220 -15.70 -9.28 26.00
N MET A 221 -16.39 -8.70 25.02
CA MET A 221 -15.76 -8.14 23.82
C MET A 221 -14.73 -7.05 24.14
N GLU A 222 -15.05 -6.13 25.06
CA GLU A 222 -14.11 -5.09 25.49
C GLU A 222 -12.86 -5.69 26.14
N ASN A 223 -13.05 -6.65 27.05
CA ASN A 223 -11.95 -7.36 27.70
C ASN A 223 -11.06 -8.11 26.70
N ASP A 224 -11.65 -8.79 25.72
CA ASP A 224 -10.90 -9.51 24.69
C ASP A 224 -10.11 -8.54 23.79
N VAL A 225 -10.69 -7.39 23.44
CA VAL A 225 -9.98 -6.33 22.73
C VAL A 225 -8.79 -5.83 23.56
N PHE A 226 -8.97 -5.54 24.84
CA PHE A 226 -7.88 -5.07 25.71
C PHE A 226 -6.77 -6.10 25.87
N LYS A 227 -7.12 -7.37 26.12
CA LYS A 227 -6.17 -8.48 26.19
C LYS A 227 -5.37 -8.60 24.89
N LYS A 228 -6.05 -8.51 23.73
CA LYS A 228 -5.39 -8.64 22.43
C LYS A 228 -4.48 -7.46 22.12
N VAL A 229 -4.91 -6.22 22.38
CA VAL A 229 -4.07 -5.02 22.25
C VAL A 229 -2.82 -5.14 23.12
N SER A 230 -2.97 -5.61 24.36
CA SER A 230 -1.83 -5.83 25.26
C SER A 230 -0.85 -6.87 24.72
N SER A 231 -1.36 -7.98 24.17
CA SER A 231 -0.52 -9.05 23.58
C SER A 231 0.30 -8.59 22.37
N ILE A 232 -0.22 -7.65 21.57
CA ILE A 232 0.47 -7.11 20.38
C ILE A 232 1.50 -6.03 20.77
N GLY A 233 1.36 -5.46 21.97
CA GLY A 233 2.29 -4.53 22.60
C GLY A 233 1.82 -3.07 22.60
N LYS A 234 2.01 -2.39 23.75
CA LYS A 234 1.80 -0.94 23.89
C LYS A 234 3.03 -0.17 23.43
N ARG A 235 2.92 0.66 22.39
CA ARG A 235 3.99 1.60 21.98
C ARG A 235 3.40 2.98 21.66
N ASN A 236 4.17 4.03 21.94
CA ASN A 236 3.70 5.42 21.98
C ASN A 236 3.56 6.13 20.62
N ASP A 237 3.83 5.45 19.49
CA ASP A 237 3.72 6.05 18.15
C ASP A 237 2.31 5.86 17.56
N SER A 238 1.70 6.96 17.10
CA SER A 238 0.36 7.03 16.50
C SER A 238 0.19 6.08 15.30
N LYS A 239 1.18 5.97 14.40
CA LYS A 239 1.12 5.04 13.25
C LYS A 239 1.07 3.58 13.70
N ARG A 240 1.85 3.24 14.72
CA ARG A 240 1.92 1.88 15.26
C ARG A 240 0.66 1.52 16.07
N LYS A 241 0.04 2.49 16.76
CA LYS A 241 -1.27 2.32 17.41
C LYS A 241 -2.36 1.92 16.41
N GLN A 242 -2.40 2.57 15.24
CA GLN A 242 -3.37 2.22 14.18
C GLN A 242 -3.14 0.81 13.63
N ILE A 243 -1.89 0.44 13.36
CA ILE A 243 -1.57 -0.93 12.90
C ILE A 243 -1.95 -1.97 13.94
N THR A 244 -1.67 -1.72 15.23
CA THR A 244 -2.09 -2.59 16.33
C THR A 244 -3.62 -2.71 16.36
N ALA A 245 -4.35 -1.61 16.19
CA ALA A 245 -5.81 -1.64 16.13
C ALA A 245 -6.33 -2.49 14.95
N TYR A 246 -5.76 -2.34 13.75
CA TYR A 246 -6.15 -3.17 12.60
C TYR A 246 -5.88 -4.66 12.82
N LYS A 247 -4.71 -5.01 13.36
CA LYS A 247 -4.37 -6.40 13.71
C LYS A 247 -5.29 -6.98 14.79
N THR A 248 -5.70 -6.18 15.77
CA THR A 248 -6.67 -6.61 16.79
C THR A 248 -8.04 -6.89 16.18
N ILE A 249 -8.53 -6.02 15.28
CA ILE A 249 -9.79 -6.27 14.57
C ILE A 249 -9.69 -7.55 13.76
N GLU A 250 -8.60 -7.71 13.00
CA GLU A 250 -8.39 -8.88 12.15
C GLU A 250 -8.45 -10.20 12.93
N ALA A 251 -7.87 -10.22 14.14
CA ALA A 251 -7.88 -11.39 15.00
C ALA A 251 -9.25 -11.70 15.62
N LEU A 252 -10.10 -10.68 15.84
CA LEU A 252 -11.39 -10.81 16.55
C LEU A 252 -12.61 -10.76 15.61
N LYS A 253 -12.42 -10.54 14.30
CA LYS A 253 -13.50 -10.32 13.32
C LYS A 253 -14.50 -11.47 13.20
N HIS A 254 -14.10 -12.69 13.55
CA HIS A 254 -14.95 -13.88 13.52
C HIS A 254 -15.78 -14.07 14.79
N GLN A 255 -15.36 -13.45 15.90
CA GLN A 255 -16.03 -13.56 17.20
C GLN A 255 -16.97 -12.38 17.45
N TYR A 256 -16.61 -11.19 16.96
CA TYR A 256 -17.32 -9.95 17.26
C TYR A 256 -17.57 -9.08 16.01
N PRO A 257 -18.65 -8.27 15.98
CA PRO A 257 -18.92 -7.37 14.86
C PRO A 257 -17.82 -6.30 14.69
N ILE A 258 -17.29 -6.18 13.47
CA ILE A 258 -16.24 -5.20 13.12
C ILE A 258 -16.62 -3.77 13.53
N GLN A 259 -17.89 -3.38 13.38
CA GLN A 259 -18.37 -2.05 13.79
C GLN A 259 -18.13 -1.76 15.27
N ARG A 260 -18.30 -2.77 16.14
CA ARG A 260 -18.09 -2.62 17.58
C ARG A 260 -16.61 -2.63 17.93
N LEU A 261 -15.82 -3.51 17.32
CA LEU A 261 -14.36 -3.53 17.48
C LEU A 261 -13.73 -2.19 17.08
N CYS A 262 -14.13 -1.64 15.93
CA CYS A 262 -13.73 -0.29 15.49
C CYS A 262 -14.07 0.80 16.51
N ARG A 263 -15.26 0.72 17.13
CA ARG A 263 -15.72 1.68 18.14
C ARG A 263 -14.89 1.64 19.41
N ILE A 264 -14.58 0.44 19.92
CA ILE A 264 -13.74 0.25 21.11
C ILE A 264 -12.32 0.78 20.84
N LEU A 265 -11.77 0.50 19.66
CA LEU A 265 -10.41 0.89 19.28
C LEU A 265 -10.29 2.34 18.78
N GLY A 266 -11.40 3.08 18.67
CA GLY A 266 -11.40 4.47 18.21
C GLY A 266 -10.97 4.67 16.75
N ILE A 267 -11.23 3.69 15.86
CA ILE A 267 -10.86 3.76 14.44
C ILE A 267 -12.08 3.64 13.52
N SER A 268 -12.01 4.25 12.33
CA SER A 268 -13.10 4.16 11.36
C SER A 268 -13.12 2.79 10.67
N ARG A 269 -14.32 2.27 10.34
CA ARG A 269 -14.47 1.04 9.54
C ARG A 269 -13.80 1.17 8.17
N ALA A 270 -13.91 2.33 7.54
CA ALA A 270 -13.31 2.60 6.25
C ALA A 270 -11.78 2.46 6.30
N SER A 271 -11.13 2.94 7.37
CA SER A 271 -9.69 2.80 7.56
C SER A 271 -9.25 1.34 7.72
N TYR A 272 -10.02 0.51 8.45
CA TYR A 272 -9.74 -0.92 8.57
C TYR A 272 -9.86 -1.64 7.23
N TYR A 273 -10.96 -1.46 6.48
CA TYR A 273 -11.10 -2.11 5.18
C TYR A 273 -10.07 -1.61 4.16
N LYS A 274 -9.68 -0.32 4.22
CA LYS A 274 -8.57 0.22 3.42
C LYS A 274 -7.25 -0.50 3.73
N TRP A 275 -7.00 -0.84 4.99
CA TRP A 275 -5.83 -1.61 5.40
C TRP A 275 -5.91 -3.08 4.96
N VAL A 276 -7.09 -3.72 5.07
CA VAL A 276 -7.30 -5.11 4.62
C VAL A 276 -7.08 -5.27 3.12
N HIS A 277 -7.58 -4.33 2.33
CA HIS A 277 -7.44 -4.32 0.86
C HIS A 277 -6.23 -3.52 0.38
N TYR A 278 -5.31 -3.18 1.29
CA TYR A 278 -4.13 -2.42 0.94
C TYR A 278 -3.26 -3.22 -0.04
N GLN A 279 -2.90 -2.57 -1.14
CA GLN A 279 -1.87 -3.02 -2.06
C GLN A 279 -0.80 -1.94 -2.11
N PRO A 280 0.49 -2.31 -2.02
CA PRO A 280 1.55 -1.32 -2.10
C PRO A 280 1.51 -0.63 -3.47
N SER A 281 1.61 0.69 -3.45
CA SER A 281 1.80 1.47 -4.67
C SER A 281 3.16 1.15 -5.30
N GLU A 282 3.30 1.42 -6.60
CA GLU A 282 4.57 1.29 -7.32
C GLU A 282 5.70 2.08 -6.61
N LEU A 283 5.40 3.28 -6.14
CA LEU A 283 6.33 4.11 -5.38
C LEU A 283 6.78 3.46 -4.05
N GLU A 284 5.88 2.75 -3.36
CA GLU A 284 6.21 2.04 -2.13
C GLU A 284 7.09 0.82 -2.42
N LEU A 285 6.80 0.07 -3.49
CA LEU A 285 7.66 -1.02 -3.95
C LEU A 285 9.05 -0.52 -4.34
N GLU A 286 9.13 0.59 -5.07
CA GLU A 286 10.40 1.25 -5.37
C GLU A 286 11.13 1.68 -4.11
N ASN A 287 10.42 2.23 -3.12
CA ASN A 287 11.01 2.66 -1.85
C ASN A 287 11.58 1.47 -1.07
N GLU A 288 10.89 0.33 -1.03
CA GLU A 288 11.40 -0.89 -0.40
C GLU A 288 12.62 -1.44 -1.15
N GLN A 289 12.63 -1.40 -2.48
CA GLN A 289 13.83 -1.72 -3.26
C GLN A 289 14.99 -0.77 -2.96
N LEU A 290 14.73 0.53 -2.92
CA LEU A 290 15.71 1.56 -2.64
C LEU A 290 16.25 1.45 -1.20
N LYS A 291 15.41 1.05 -0.23
CA LYS A 291 15.84 0.75 1.15
C LYS A 291 16.85 -0.39 1.17
N ARG A 292 16.58 -1.50 0.46
CA ARG A 292 17.53 -2.64 0.36
C ARG A 292 18.87 -2.22 -0.23
N GLU A 293 18.85 -1.36 -1.26
CA GLU A 293 20.08 -0.81 -1.85
C GLU A 293 20.83 0.12 -0.89
N ILE A 294 20.11 1.00 -0.18
CA ILE A 294 20.69 1.86 0.85
C ILE A 294 21.36 1.01 1.95
N GLU A 295 20.70 -0.03 2.45
CA GLU A 295 21.25 -0.95 3.45
C GLU A 295 22.49 -1.66 2.93
N SER A 296 22.42 -2.22 1.72
CA SER A 296 23.56 -2.90 1.08
C SER A 296 24.78 -1.98 0.97
N ILE A 297 24.60 -0.75 0.48
CA ILE A 297 25.69 0.24 0.36
C ILE A 297 26.20 0.62 1.75
N TYR A 298 25.31 0.86 2.71
CA TYR A 298 25.67 1.24 4.07
C TYR A 298 26.53 0.14 4.73
N HIS A 299 26.13 -1.13 4.61
CA HIS A 299 26.87 -2.26 5.18
C HIS A 299 28.16 -2.55 4.43
N LYS A 300 28.18 -2.43 3.09
CA LYS A 300 29.39 -2.55 2.26
C LYS A 300 30.51 -1.61 2.74
N TYR A 301 30.15 -0.38 3.12
CA TYR A 301 31.10 0.62 3.63
C TYR A 301 31.03 0.78 5.16
N ASN A 302 30.52 -0.23 5.87
CA ASN A 302 30.44 -0.30 7.33
C ASN A 302 29.91 0.97 8.02
N GLY A 303 28.95 1.65 7.40
CA GLY A 303 28.30 2.84 7.92
C GLY A 303 29.07 4.16 7.77
N ILE A 304 30.21 4.16 7.08
CA ILE A 304 30.98 5.39 6.79
C ILE A 304 30.14 6.35 5.93
N TYR A 305 29.32 5.83 5.02
CA TYR A 305 28.50 6.63 4.13
C TYR A 305 27.18 7.03 4.77
N GLY A 306 27.03 8.34 5.01
CA GLY A 306 25.72 8.94 5.27
C GLY A 306 24.91 9.19 4.00
N TYR A 307 23.68 9.68 4.17
CA TYR A 307 22.73 9.88 3.08
C TYR A 307 23.27 10.68 1.89
N ARG A 308 24.19 11.64 2.13
CA ARG A 308 24.81 12.43 1.06
C ARG A 308 25.71 11.58 0.16
N ARG A 309 26.55 10.72 0.75
CA ARG A 309 27.44 9.83 -0.01
C ARG A 309 26.69 8.66 -0.62
N ILE A 310 25.69 8.13 0.09
CA ILE A 310 24.81 7.09 -0.47
C ILE A 310 24.02 7.63 -1.68
N TYR A 311 23.51 8.86 -1.61
CA TYR A 311 22.88 9.53 -2.75
C TYR A 311 23.82 9.61 -3.97
N ILE A 312 25.05 10.09 -3.79
CA ILE A 312 26.05 10.19 -4.86
C ILE A 312 26.39 8.80 -5.42
N TYR A 313 26.57 7.80 -4.54
CA TYR A 313 26.83 6.42 -4.94
C TYR A 313 25.71 5.86 -5.82
N ILE A 314 24.45 6.01 -5.39
CA ILE A 314 23.29 5.52 -6.14
C ILE A 314 23.22 6.18 -7.53
N ARG A 315 23.49 7.48 -7.61
CA ARG A 315 23.47 8.21 -8.88
C ARG A 315 24.61 7.81 -9.82
N LEU A 316 25.86 7.79 -9.33
CA LEU A 316 27.03 7.55 -10.17
C LEU A 316 27.30 6.07 -10.45
N LYS A 317 27.06 5.19 -9.46
CA LYS A 317 27.42 3.76 -9.55
C LYS A 317 26.24 2.87 -9.91
N LEU A 318 25.02 3.24 -9.54
CA LEU A 318 23.82 2.50 -9.93
C LEU A 318 23.02 3.17 -11.07
N GLY A 319 23.41 4.39 -11.48
CA GLY A 319 22.76 5.11 -12.57
C GLY A 319 21.32 5.56 -12.28
N LYS A 320 20.89 5.57 -11.01
CA LYS A 320 19.47 5.80 -10.66
C LYS A 320 19.17 7.25 -10.34
N GLN A 321 18.16 7.82 -10.99
CA GLN A 321 17.67 9.18 -10.74
C GLN A 321 16.80 9.24 -9.49
N VAL A 322 17.44 9.51 -8.34
CA VAL A 322 16.76 9.63 -7.05
C VAL A 322 16.92 11.04 -6.47
N ASN A 323 15.99 11.47 -5.63
CA ASN A 323 16.10 12.73 -4.90
C ASN A 323 16.88 12.53 -3.58
N ARG A 324 17.80 13.44 -3.27
CA ARG A 324 18.60 13.40 -2.03
C ARG A 324 17.77 13.40 -0.74
N LYS A 325 16.63 14.12 -0.70
CA LYS A 325 15.70 14.11 0.45
C LYS A 325 14.99 12.76 0.59
N ARG A 326 14.69 12.06 -0.52
CA ARG A 326 14.12 10.70 -0.52
C ARG A 326 15.08 9.74 0.19
N ILE A 327 16.37 9.74 -0.17
CA ILE A 327 17.40 8.93 0.50
C ILE A 327 17.50 9.26 2.00
N TYR A 328 17.47 10.54 2.36
CA TYR A 328 17.48 10.96 3.77
C TYR A 328 16.28 10.41 4.56
N CYS A 329 15.07 10.52 4.02
CA CYS A 329 13.87 9.99 4.67
C CYS A 329 13.92 8.47 4.82
N LEU A 330 14.32 7.74 3.78
CA LEU A 330 14.42 6.27 3.82
C LEU A 330 15.48 5.80 4.84
N MET A 331 16.66 6.44 4.87
CA MET A 331 17.66 6.13 5.91
C MET A 331 17.14 6.40 7.32
N LYS A 332 16.35 7.46 7.51
CA LYS A 332 15.72 7.77 8.81
C LYS A 332 14.71 6.68 9.20
N GLU A 333 13.92 6.17 8.27
CA GLU A 333 13.02 5.03 8.52
C GLU A 333 13.77 3.75 8.93
N LEU A 334 14.92 3.50 8.29
CA LEU A 334 15.81 2.38 8.60
C LEU A 334 16.67 2.59 9.87
N ASN A 335 16.58 3.76 10.52
CA ASN A 335 17.43 4.16 11.64
C ASN A 335 18.95 4.12 11.34
N LEU A 336 19.34 4.29 10.08
CA LEU A 336 20.74 4.32 9.66
C LEU A 336 21.33 5.72 9.84
N LYS A 337 22.49 5.80 10.49
CA LYS A 337 23.23 7.05 10.71
C LYS A 337 24.69 6.86 10.33
N ALA A 338 25.27 7.84 9.67
CA ALA A 338 26.68 7.81 9.33
C ALA A 338 27.53 7.72 10.60
N VAL A 339 28.58 6.92 10.53
CA VAL A 339 29.65 6.90 11.54
C VAL A 339 30.56 8.09 11.26
N ILE A 340 30.38 9.19 12.00
CA ILE A 340 31.07 10.46 11.75
C ILE A 340 32.19 10.69 12.78
N ARG A 341 33.31 11.26 12.32
CA ARG A 341 34.38 11.78 13.17
C ARG A 341 33.87 12.91 14.08
N GLN A 342 34.13 12.82 15.38
CA GLN A 342 33.88 13.94 16.30
C GLN A 342 34.80 15.14 15.98
N LYS A 343 34.22 16.34 15.88
CA LYS A 343 34.97 17.61 15.67
C LYS A 343 35.92 17.85 16.86
N ARG A 344 37.21 18.09 16.60
CA ARG A 344 38.20 18.44 17.63
C ARG A 344 38.13 19.93 17.95
N LYS A 345 38.40 20.30 19.21
CA LYS A 345 38.55 21.70 19.63
C LYS A 345 39.85 22.29 19.03
N PRO A 346 39.89 23.57 18.64
CA PRO A 346 41.08 24.19 18.07
C PRO A 346 42.22 24.29 19.11
N TYR A 347 43.46 24.06 18.66
CA TYR A 347 44.67 24.10 19.49
C TYR A 347 45.36 25.48 19.43
N ARG A 348 46.00 25.93 20.53
CA ARG A 348 46.75 27.20 20.62
C ARG A 348 48.19 27.04 20.12
N ARG A 349 48.68 28.04 19.38
CA ARG A 349 49.95 28.03 18.62
C ARG A 349 51.18 28.20 19.54
N SER A 350 52.32 27.62 19.15
CA SER A 350 53.65 27.90 19.70
C SER A 350 54.59 28.45 18.61
N THR A 351 55.62 29.21 19.01
CA THR A 351 56.57 29.92 18.14
C THR A 351 57.96 29.29 18.17
N PRO A 352 58.62 29.04 17.02
CA PRO A 352 59.91 28.33 17.06
C PRO A 352 61.05 28.98 16.26
N GLN A 353 62.26 28.44 16.43
CA GLN A 353 63.52 29.21 16.39
C GLN A 353 64.39 29.11 15.11
N ILE A 354 64.22 28.17 14.16
CA ILE A 354 65.06 28.12 12.90
C ILE A 354 64.28 27.56 11.69
N THR A 355 64.46 28.12 10.48
CA THR A 355 63.54 27.93 9.32
C THR A 355 64.09 27.86 7.88
N SER A 356 63.53 26.94 7.06
CA SER A 356 63.45 27.00 5.59
C SER A 356 62.14 27.67 5.12
N GLU A 357 62.13 28.25 3.92
CA GLU A 357 60.98 29.03 3.42
C GLU A 357 59.80 28.14 2.99
N ASN A 358 58.57 28.52 3.38
CA ASN A 358 57.34 27.83 2.99
C ASN A 358 56.91 28.30 1.60
N LYS A 359 57.32 27.58 0.55
CA LYS A 359 57.00 27.89 -0.85
C LYS A 359 55.56 27.55 -1.25
N LEU A 360 54.93 26.52 -0.66
CA LEU A 360 53.53 26.17 -0.93
C LEU A 360 52.56 27.26 -0.46
N ASN A 361 52.89 27.92 0.65
CA ASN A 361 52.15 29.04 1.23
C ASN A 361 50.62 28.84 1.30
N ARG A 362 50.17 27.60 1.54
CA ARG A 362 48.76 27.17 1.63
C ARG A 362 47.93 27.33 0.35
N GLN A 363 48.58 27.41 -0.81
CA GLN A 363 47.90 27.33 -2.10
C GLN A 363 47.48 25.87 -2.36
N PHE A 364 46.36 25.45 -1.77
CA PHE A 364 45.89 24.07 -1.83
C PHE A 364 44.94 23.74 -3.01
N ASP A 365 44.47 24.78 -3.69
CA ASP A 365 43.59 24.69 -4.85
C ASP A 365 44.43 24.43 -6.11
N ILE A 366 44.85 23.17 -6.22
CA ILE A 366 45.59 22.62 -7.35
C ILE A 366 44.77 21.47 -7.90
N ASP A 367 44.51 21.52 -9.20
CA ASP A 367 43.72 20.53 -9.94
C ASP A 367 44.54 19.77 -10.99
N THR A 368 45.82 20.16 -11.19
CA THR A 368 46.74 19.46 -12.09
C THR A 368 47.56 18.41 -11.31
N PRO A 369 47.49 17.12 -11.67
CA PRO A 369 48.33 16.07 -11.09
C PRO A 369 49.82 16.38 -11.15
N ASN A 370 50.59 15.81 -10.21
CA ASN A 370 52.05 15.88 -10.17
C ASN A 370 52.61 17.33 -10.23
N LYS A 371 51.94 18.27 -9.58
CA LYS A 371 52.49 19.62 -9.35
C LYS A 371 52.93 19.85 -7.92
N VAL A 372 52.16 19.33 -6.98
CA VAL A 372 52.47 19.41 -5.55
C VAL A 372 52.26 18.04 -4.91
N TRP A 373 53.33 17.52 -4.32
CA TRP A 373 53.31 16.32 -3.50
C TRP A 373 53.46 16.70 -2.04
N LEU A 374 52.54 16.22 -1.21
CA LEU A 374 52.60 16.37 0.24
C LEU A 374 53.05 15.05 0.86
N THR A 375 53.85 15.10 1.91
CA THR A 375 54.26 13.90 2.65
C THR A 375 54.21 14.13 4.15
N ASP A 376 53.99 13.05 4.88
CA ASP A 376 54.12 12.98 6.33
C ASP A 376 54.19 11.50 6.78
N VAL A 377 54.36 11.25 8.08
CA VAL A 377 54.31 9.91 8.68
C VAL A 377 53.28 9.88 9.81
N THR A 378 52.44 8.84 9.84
CA THR A 378 51.45 8.63 10.90
C THR A 378 51.58 7.26 11.56
N GLU A 379 51.31 7.17 12.86
CA GLU A 379 51.32 5.90 13.62
C GLU A 379 49.93 5.27 13.81
N PHE A 380 49.89 3.95 13.91
CA PHE A 380 48.74 3.14 14.35
C PHE A 380 49.17 2.21 15.50
N LYS A 381 48.28 2.01 16.47
CA LYS A 381 48.58 1.25 17.69
C LYS A 381 48.12 -0.20 17.56
N ILE A 382 48.93 -1.13 18.05
CA ILE A 382 48.62 -2.56 18.16
C ILE A 382 48.29 -2.89 19.63
N LYS A 383 47.50 -3.95 19.85
CA LYS A 383 47.06 -4.36 21.20
C LYS A 383 48.22 -4.79 22.11
N ASP A 384 49.26 -5.38 21.55
CA ASP A 384 50.50 -5.78 22.25
C ASP A 384 51.36 -4.61 22.75
N GLY A 385 50.99 -3.36 22.41
CA GLY A 385 51.72 -2.15 22.78
C GLY A 385 52.67 -1.62 21.70
N SER A 386 52.94 -2.41 20.67
CA SER A 386 53.73 -1.98 19.52
C SER A 386 52.96 -0.99 18.62
N LYS A 387 53.68 -0.40 17.67
CA LYS A 387 53.15 0.56 16.70
C LYS A 387 53.61 0.20 15.30
N ILE A 388 52.76 0.50 14.32
CA ILE A 388 53.13 0.51 12.92
C ILE A 388 53.03 1.94 12.38
N TYR A 389 54.02 2.36 11.61
CA TYR A 389 54.11 3.68 11.01
C TYR A 389 53.82 3.60 9.51
N LEU A 390 53.01 4.53 9.02
CA LEU A 390 52.66 4.71 7.62
C LEU A 390 53.29 6.01 7.13
N SER A 391 54.23 5.91 6.20
CA SER A 391 54.68 7.06 5.41
C SER A 391 53.92 7.05 4.09
N ALA A 392 53.42 8.20 3.63
CA ALA A 392 52.73 8.29 2.36
C ALA A 392 52.99 9.62 1.66
N ILE A 393 52.99 9.58 0.32
CA ILE A 393 53.05 10.75 -0.55
C ILE A 393 51.69 10.95 -1.20
N TYR A 394 51.09 12.12 -0.97
CA TYR A 394 49.79 12.52 -1.49
C TYR A 394 49.96 13.55 -2.60
N ASP A 395 49.43 13.26 -3.79
CA ASP A 395 49.35 14.23 -4.88
C ASP A 395 48.15 15.15 -4.65
N LEU A 396 48.43 16.43 -4.42
CA LEU A 396 47.42 17.43 -4.17
C LEU A 396 46.58 17.72 -5.41
N GLY A 397 47.10 17.55 -6.63
CA GLY A 397 46.34 17.74 -7.86
C GLY A 397 45.39 16.59 -8.13
N ALA A 398 45.92 15.37 -8.16
CA ALA A 398 45.12 14.16 -8.41
C ALA A 398 44.26 13.72 -7.22
N LYS A 399 44.46 14.32 -6.05
CA LYS A 399 43.77 14.02 -4.78
C LYS A 399 43.90 12.55 -4.34
N ARG A 400 45.01 11.89 -4.64
CA ARG A 400 45.29 10.47 -4.35
C ARG A 400 46.65 10.25 -3.70
N ILE A 401 46.80 9.14 -2.99
CA ILE A 401 48.09 8.69 -2.46
C ILE A 401 48.87 8.02 -3.60
N VAL A 402 50.02 8.57 -3.96
CA VAL A 402 50.88 8.10 -5.06
C VAL A 402 51.73 6.91 -4.61
N SER A 403 52.30 6.99 -3.41
CA SER A 403 53.07 5.91 -2.78
C SER A 403 52.86 5.90 -1.27
N TYR A 404 53.12 4.75 -0.66
CA TYR A 404 53.13 4.61 0.78
C TYR A 404 53.94 3.39 1.18
N GLU A 405 54.55 3.44 2.36
CA GLU A 405 55.26 2.32 2.97
C GLU A 405 54.85 2.18 4.44
N LEU A 406 54.79 0.93 4.91
CA LEU A 406 54.55 0.60 6.31
C LEU A 406 55.83 0.07 6.96
N GLY A 407 56.09 0.48 8.21
CA GLY A 407 57.26 0.00 8.94
C GLY A 407 57.08 0.00 10.46
N PRO A 408 57.93 -0.70 11.20
CA PRO A 408 57.85 -0.81 12.66
C PRO A 408 58.31 0.46 13.39
N SER A 409 59.06 1.34 12.71
CA SER A 409 59.69 2.53 13.31
C SER A 409 59.61 3.72 12.38
N ASN A 410 59.49 4.92 12.95
CA ASN A 410 59.58 6.18 12.21
C ASN A 410 61.05 6.52 11.92
N ASN A 411 61.62 6.01 10.83
CA ASN A 411 63.03 6.20 10.46
C ASN A 411 63.19 6.74 9.03
N ASN A 412 64.42 7.13 8.67
CA ASN A 412 64.71 7.66 7.33
C ASN A 412 64.47 6.63 6.22
N GLN A 413 64.77 5.35 6.49
CA GLN A 413 64.63 4.29 5.50
C GLN A 413 63.17 4.09 5.06
N LEU A 414 62.21 4.22 5.99
CA LEU A 414 60.78 4.19 5.69
C LEU A 414 60.42 5.29 4.67
N VAL A 415 60.84 6.52 4.94
CA VAL A 415 60.58 7.68 4.08
C VAL A 415 61.28 7.55 2.72
N PHE A 416 62.53 7.06 2.70
CA PHE A 416 63.30 6.91 1.46
C PHE A 416 62.66 5.86 0.54
N LYS A 417 62.20 4.73 1.10
CA LYS A 417 61.45 3.72 0.35
C LYS A 417 60.17 4.30 -0.25
N THR A 418 59.38 5.03 0.55
CA THR A 418 58.16 5.68 0.07
C THR A 418 58.45 6.66 -1.08
N PHE A 419 59.52 7.44 -0.96
CA PHE A 419 59.94 8.38 -2.00
C PHE A 419 60.38 7.67 -3.29
N ASN A 420 61.24 6.66 -3.19
CA ASN A 420 61.71 5.90 -4.35
C ASN A 420 60.54 5.25 -5.11
N GLN A 421 59.58 4.65 -4.39
CA GLN A 421 58.37 4.10 -5.00
C GLN A 421 57.47 5.16 -5.67
N ALA A 422 57.53 6.43 -5.25
CA ALA A 422 56.75 7.49 -5.90
C ALA A 422 57.37 7.92 -7.21
N ILE A 423 58.69 8.13 -7.23
CA ILE A 423 59.40 8.61 -8.43
C ILE A 423 59.40 7.56 -9.54
N GLU A 424 59.43 6.27 -9.21
CA GLU A 424 59.29 5.18 -10.20
C GLU A 424 57.94 5.19 -10.94
N LYS A 425 56.91 5.81 -10.36
CA LYS A 425 55.55 5.86 -10.93
C LYS A 425 55.32 7.07 -11.83
N VAL A 426 56.31 7.96 -11.98
CA VAL A 426 56.17 9.21 -12.73
C VAL A 426 57.34 9.39 -13.69
N GLU A 427 57.02 9.62 -14.96
CA GLU A 427 58.00 9.77 -16.03
C GLU A 427 58.92 10.99 -15.85
N ASN A 428 58.39 12.09 -15.30
CA ASN A 428 59.14 13.32 -15.07
C ASN A 428 58.80 13.97 -13.71
N THR A 429 59.79 14.01 -12.83
CA THR A 429 59.70 14.59 -11.48
C THR A 429 60.17 16.04 -11.40
N LYS A 430 60.76 16.57 -12.49
CA LYS A 430 61.34 17.92 -12.50
C LYS A 430 60.28 18.99 -12.27
N GLY A 431 60.54 19.87 -11.31
CA GLY A 431 59.65 20.99 -10.97
C GLY A 431 58.44 20.62 -10.12
N ILE A 432 58.29 19.35 -9.73
CA ILE A 432 57.29 18.96 -8.71
C ILE A 432 57.70 19.61 -7.39
N LEU A 433 56.77 20.34 -6.77
CA LEU A 433 56.98 20.88 -5.43
C LEU A 433 56.69 19.79 -4.40
N PHE A 434 57.72 19.43 -3.63
CA PHE A 434 57.64 18.42 -2.58
C PHE A 434 57.55 19.09 -1.21
N HIS A 435 56.39 18.99 -0.57
CA HIS A 435 56.08 19.66 0.70
C HIS A 435 56.02 18.67 1.87
N SER A 436 56.74 18.96 2.94
CA SER A 436 56.70 18.17 4.18
C SER A 436 56.69 19.06 5.42
N ASP A 437 56.32 18.47 6.56
CA ASP A 437 56.69 19.04 7.84
C ASP A 437 58.19 18.87 8.10
N ARG A 438 58.68 19.50 9.16
CA ARG A 438 60.11 19.51 9.53
C ARG A 438 60.53 18.33 10.38
N GLY A 439 59.99 17.15 10.07
CA GLY A 439 60.48 15.90 10.64
C GLY A 439 61.95 15.71 10.29
N PHE A 440 62.71 15.09 11.21
CA PHE A 440 64.16 14.90 11.04
C PHE A 440 64.51 14.13 9.76
N GLN A 441 63.58 13.30 9.25
CA GLN A 441 63.74 12.55 8.01
C GLN A 441 63.84 13.47 6.80
N TYR A 442 62.96 14.48 6.75
CA TYR A 442 62.83 15.40 5.62
C TYR A 442 63.85 16.55 5.65
N THR A 443 64.44 16.83 6.82
CA THR A 443 65.53 17.81 6.97
C THR A 443 66.93 17.22 6.75
N SER A 444 67.05 15.91 6.50
CA SER A 444 68.34 15.25 6.31
C SER A 444 69.01 15.68 5.00
N LYS A 445 70.35 15.80 5.01
CA LYS A 445 71.14 16.13 3.80
C LYS A 445 70.93 15.09 2.69
N THR A 446 70.84 13.81 3.06
CA THR A 446 70.58 12.71 2.14
C THR A 446 69.25 12.89 1.42
N PHE A 447 68.17 13.20 2.15
CA PHE A 447 66.87 13.41 1.52
C PHE A 447 66.85 14.64 0.60
N LYS A 448 67.54 15.72 1.00
CA LYS A 448 67.68 16.90 0.16
C LYS A 448 68.41 16.57 -1.16
N HIS A 449 69.50 15.80 -1.09
CA HIS A 449 70.22 15.34 -2.27
C HIS A 449 69.32 14.53 -3.21
N MET A 450 68.54 13.59 -2.67
CA MET A 450 67.59 12.79 -3.46
C MET A 450 66.55 13.65 -4.21
N LEU A 451 66.06 14.72 -3.57
CA LEU A 451 65.14 15.66 -4.22
C LEU A 451 65.82 16.47 -5.34
N ASP A 452 67.06 16.89 -5.10
CA ASP A 452 67.84 17.68 -6.07
C ASP A 452 68.22 16.85 -7.30
N GLU A 453 68.57 15.57 -7.13
CA GLU A 453 68.79 14.60 -8.23
C GLU A 453 67.54 14.41 -9.09
N CYS A 454 66.35 14.45 -8.48
CA CYS A 454 65.07 14.38 -9.17
C CYS A 454 64.60 15.74 -9.74
N GLY A 455 65.37 16.82 -9.56
CA GLY A 455 64.98 18.16 -9.98
C GLY A 455 63.71 18.69 -9.30
N MET A 456 63.38 18.20 -8.11
CA MET A 456 62.19 18.57 -7.35
C MET A 456 62.43 19.81 -6.48
N ILE A 457 61.38 20.59 -6.22
CA ILE A 457 61.46 21.80 -5.42
C ILE A 457 61.03 21.48 -3.99
N GLN A 458 61.98 21.44 -3.05
CA GLN A 458 61.67 21.24 -1.64
C GLN A 458 60.93 22.46 -1.07
N SER A 459 59.84 22.19 -0.35
CA SER A 459 59.09 23.14 0.48
C SER A 459 58.87 22.52 1.85
N MET A 460 58.90 23.31 2.91
CA MET A 460 58.56 22.81 4.25
C MET A 460 57.60 23.74 5.00
N SER A 461 56.76 23.16 5.85
CA SER A 461 55.94 23.92 6.81
C SER A 461 56.79 24.86 7.66
N ARG A 462 56.23 26.00 8.06
CA ARG A 462 56.84 26.82 9.12
C ARG A 462 56.79 26.06 10.43
N VAL A 463 57.76 26.31 11.31
CA VAL A 463 57.78 25.58 12.58
C VAL A 463 56.48 25.84 13.36
N SER A 464 55.95 24.78 13.98
CA SER A 464 54.69 24.78 14.75
C SER A 464 53.45 25.25 13.98
N LYS A 465 53.48 25.25 12.64
CA LYS A 465 52.31 25.53 11.79
C LYS A 465 51.92 24.29 10.98
N CYS A 466 51.36 23.30 11.67
CA CYS A 466 50.87 22.06 11.05
C CYS A 466 49.80 22.29 9.96
N ILE A 467 49.07 23.42 10.06
CA ILE A 467 48.12 23.89 9.03
C ILE A 467 48.77 24.20 7.67
N ASP A 468 50.09 24.36 7.61
CA ASP A 468 50.81 24.54 6.34
C ASP A 468 50.83 23.23 5.51
N ASN A 469 50.75 22.06 6.16
CA ASN A 469 50.57 20.73 5.57
C ASN A 469 49.13 20.19 5.74
N GLY A 470 48.17 21.09 5.92
CA GLY A 470 46.78 20.78 6.30
C GLY A 470 46.06 19.73 5.44
N PRO A 471 46.25 19.66 4.10
CA PRO A 471 45.62 18.62 3.29
C PRO A 471 46.12 17.22 3.66
N MET A 472 47.42 17.05 3.97
CA MET A 472 47.99 15.78 4.42
C MET A 472 47.43 15.38 5.79
N GLU A 473 47.31 16.33 6.73
CA GLU A 473 46.61 16.09 8.01
C GLU A 473 45.15 15.66 7.79
N GLY A 474 44.51 16.20 6.74
CA GLY A 474 43.17 15.83 6.29
C GLY A 474 43.09 14.38 5.81
N VAL A 475 44.10 13.91 5.06
CA VAL A 475 44.24 12.52 4.63
C VAL A 475 44.36 11.60 5.85
N TRP A 476 45.27 11.88 6.78
CA TRP A 476 45.40 11.12 8.03
C TRP A 476 44.13 11.10 8.86
N GLY A 477 43.50 12.27 8.97
CA GLY A 477 42.22 12.43 9.63
C GLY A 477 41.14 11.54 9.03
N THR A 478 41.09 11.45 7.70
CA THR A 478 40.16 10.60 6.96
C THR A 478 40.44 9.13 7.22
N ILE A 479 41.66 8.66 6.92
CA ILE A 479 42.09 7.27 7.08
C ILE A 479 41.77 6.78 8.50
N LYS A 480 42.27 7.48 9.52
CA LYS A 480 42.03 7.09 10.92
C LYS A 480 40.56 7.13 11.29
N SER A 481 39.81 8.14 10.87
CA SER A 481 38.40 8.23 11.27
C SER A 481 37.52 7.14 10.66
N GLU A 482 37.79 6.78 9.40
CA GLU A 482 37.00 5.80 8.66
C GLU A 482 37.41 4.37 9.04
N ILE A 483 38.70 4.11 9.30
CA ILE A 483 39.17 2.83 9.86
C ILE A 483 38.68 2.66 11.31
N PHE A 484 38.87 3.65 12.17
CA PHE A 484 38.55 3.53 13.61
C PHE A 484 37.06 3.61 13.89
N ARG A 485 36.25 4.06 12.92
CA ARG A 485 34.79 4.15 13.01
C ARG A 485 34.32 4.90 14.28
N GLY A 486 35.02 5.97 14.62
CA GLY A 486 34.73 6.80 15.79
C GLY A 486 35.29 6.30 17.13
N ASN A 487 35.90 5.11 17.19
CA ASN A 487 36.57 4.63 18.40
C ASN A 487 37.94 5.29 18.58
N LYS A 488 38.05 6.22 19.54
CA LYS A 488 39.31 6.95 19.83
C LYS A 488 40.42 6.06 20.40
N HIS A 489 40.06 4.91 20.99
CA HIS A 489 40.98 3.96 21.60
C HIS A 489 41.17 2.72 20.72
N PHE A 490 40.85 2.81 19.43
CA PHE A 490 41.04 1.73 18.48
C PHE A 490 42.52 1.28 18.47
N LYS A 491 42.70 -0.03 18.52
CA LYS A 491 43.98 -0.73 18.38
C LYS A 491 43.75 -1.95 17.51
N PHE A 492 44.65 -2.21 16.57
CA PHE A 492 44.64 -3.45 15.79
C PHE A 492 45.05 -4.63 16.66
N ASN A 493 44.59 -5.84 16.33
CA ASN A 493 44.98 -7.05 17.07
C ASN A 493 46.42 -7.46 16.74
N SER A 494 46.84 -7.30 15.48
CA SER A 494 48.20 -7.63 15.04
C SER A 494 48.73 -6.66 13.96
N VAL A 495 50.02 -6.73 13.69
CA VAL A 495 50.70 -5.95 12.64
C VAL A 495 50.20 -6.36 11.25
N GLU A 496 49.91 -7.64 11.05
CA GLU A 496 49.39 -8.20 9.79
C GLU A 496 47.98 -7.66 9.51
N GLU A 497 47.10 -7.65 10.53
CA GLU A 497 45.75 -7.06 10.41
C GLU A 497 45.83 -5.57 10.06
N ALA A 498 46.72 -4.82 10.74
CA ALA A 498 46.92 -3.41 10.48
C ALA A 498 47.40 -3.17 9.04
N THR A 499 48.39 -3.95 8.60
CA THR A 499 48.98 -3.85 7.26
C THR A 499 47.93 -4.10 6.18
N LYS A 500 47.19 -5.21 6.28
CA LYS A 500 46.13 -5.55 5.34
C LYS A 500 45.05 -4.47 5.31
N THR A 501 44.57 -4.04 6.47
CA THR A 501 43.50 -3.03 6.57
C THR A 501 43.92 -1.69 5.95
N ILE A 502 45.17 -1.25 6.20
CA ILE A 502 45.68 0.01 5.67
C ILE A 502 45.86 -0.09 4.14
N HIS A 503 46.39 -1.20 3.64
CA HIS A 503 46.54 -1.44 2.21
C HIS A 503 45.18 -1.39 1.48
N ASP A 504 44.20 -2.16 1.97
CA ASP A 504 42.84 -2.19 1.43
C ASP A 504 42.18 -0.80 1.51
N PHE A 505 42.41 -0.07 2.60
CA PHE A 505 41.87 1.28 2.76
C PHE A 505 42.49 2.27 1.77
N ILE A 506 43.79 2.21 1.51
CA ILE A 506 44.44 3.13 0.56
C ILE A 506 43.95 2.85 -0.87
N HIS A 507 43.76 1.58 -1.24
CA HIS A 507 43.11 1.23 -2.51
C HIS A 507 41.70 1.85 -2.60
N PHE A 508 40.87 1.63 -1.56
CA PHE A 508 39.54 2.22 -1.47
C PHE A 508 39.58 3.75 -1.57
N PHE A 509 40.48 4.40 -0.83
CA PHE A 509 40.63 5.86 -0.79
C PHE A 509 40.95 6.44 -2.17
N ASN A 510 41.82 5.78 -2.93
CA ASN A 510 42.27 6.24 -4.24
C ASN A 510 41.24 6.00 -5.36
N TYR A 511 40.56 4.84 -5.37
CA TYR A 511 39.84 4.39 -6.56
C TYR A 511 38.32 4.25 -6.39
N GLU A 512 37.83 4.08 -5.15
CA GLU A 512 36.44 3.72 -4.91
C GLU A 512 35.67 4.74 -4.05
N ARG A 513 36.39 5.54 -3.26
CA ARG A 513 35.80 6.37 -2.22
C ARG A 513 34.96 7.52 -2.80
N ILE A 514 33.69 7.55 -2.43
CA ILE A 514 32.76 8.62 -2.78
C ILE A 514 33.01 9.85 -1.91
N THR A 515 33.34 10.96 -2.55
CA THR A 515 33.53 12.26 -1.88
C THR A 515 32.33 13.17 -2.09
N LEU A 516 32.19 14.22 -1.27
CA LEU A 516 31.11 15.19 -1.44
C LEU A 516 31.31 16.11 -2.66
N LYS A 517 32.55 16.28 -3.14
CA LYS A 517 32.84 17.05 -4.35
C LYS A 517 32.29 16.39 -5.61
N MET A 518 32.16 15.06 -5.59
CA MET A 518 31.53 14.31 -6.69
C MET A 518 30.02 14.59 -6.82
N ALA A 519 29.42 15.36 -5.92
CA ALA A 519 28.04 15.80 -6.06
C ALA A 519 27.84 16.72 -7.27
N ASP A 520 28.87 17.44 -7.70
CA ASP A 520 28.79 18.34 -8.86
C ASP A 520 28.73 17.56 -10.20
N SER A 521 29.10 16.28 -10.17
CA SER A 521 29.03 15.35 -11.31
C SER A 521 27.71 14.59 -11.39
N VAL A 522 26.75 14.90 -10.52
CA VAL A 522 25.48 14.19 -10.32
C VAL A 522 24.31 15.13 -10.50
#